data_AF-A0A3Q1EJ45-F1
#
_entry.id   AF-A0A3Q1EJ45-F1
#
_cell.length_a   1.000
_cell.length_b   1.000
_cell.length_c   1.000
_cell.angle_alpha   90.00
_cell.angle_beta   90.00
_cell.angle_gamma   90.00
#
_symmetry.space_group_name_H-M   'P 1'
#
loop_
_entity.id
_entity.type
_entity.pdbx_description
1 polymer ?
#
loop_
_entity_poly.entity_id
_entity_poly.type
_entity_poly.pdbx_seq_one_letter_code
_entity_poly.pdbx_strand_id
1 'polypeptide(L)'
;MPLVKLYSTPALLLLVLTCSVWQLSQSLPVKGKEPITDSCVLHAQTLLRSITEVLRNSTDRNLFSGIDCMAQNMVLNMETNTPSVCSPEVSAETTSDTLFSPIKDSCMTDMKKDLNHYYKFLAAHSDSLLGQTVLPSLRELMEAAADRASTYDERLNLCKVLKGFQVRTITINRVIGYMKSDEHTK
;
A
#
# COMPACT_ATOMS: atom_id res chain seq x y z
N MET A 1 17.58 -62.21 -2.78
CA MET A 1 16.85 -60.95 -3.07
C MET A 1 16.34 -60.40 -1.75
N PRO A 2 16.90 -59.32 -1.18
CA PRO A 2 16.31 -58.70 0.00
C PRO A 2 15.29 -57.63 -0.41
N LEU A 3 14.12 -57.67 0.22
CA LEU A 3 13.08 -56.65 0.14
C LEU A 3 13.51 -55.42 0.94
N VAL A 4 13.81 -54.32 0.25
CA VAL A 4 14.06 -53.02 0.86
C VAL A 4 12.71 -52.40 1.26
N LYS A 5 12.44 -52.33 2.57
CA LYS A 5 11.32 -51.53 3.10
C LYS A 5 11.67 -50.05 2.97
N LEU A 6 11.06 -49.35 2.01
CA LEU A 6 11.02 -47.89 2.03
C LEU A 6 10.07 -47.43 3.14
N TYR A 7 10.63 -46.95 4.24
CA TYR A 7 9.90 -46.14 5.22
C TYR A 7 9.68 -44.74 4.62
N SER A 8 8.46 -44.49 4.15
CA SER A 8 8.02 -43.16 3.74
C SER A 8 7.77 -42.32 4.99
N THR A 9 8.65 -41.37 5.28
CA THR A 9 8.48 -40.39 6.35
C THR A 9 7.66 -39.21 5.82
N PRO A 10 6.40 -39.02 6.27
CA PRO A 10 5.52 -37.96 5.79
C PRO A 10 6.00 -36.55 6.15
N ALA A 11 7.00 -36.43 7.04
CA ALA A 11 7.58 -35.15 7.45
C ALA A 11 8.44 -34.48 6.35
N LEU A 12 9.05 -35.25 5.43
CA LEU A 12 9.89 -34.70 4.37
C LEU A 12 9.07 -34.09 3.21
N LEU A 13 7.85 -34.58 2.97
CA LEU A 13 6.93 -34.02 1.98
C LEU A 13 6.38 -32.64 2.41
N LEU A 14 6.23 -32.41 3.71
CA LEU A 14 5.71 -31.13 4.23
C LEU A 14 6.70 -29.97 4.11
N LEU A 15 8.02 -30.25 4.16
CA LEU A 15 9.07 -29.23 4.00
C LEU A 15 9.18 -28.70 2.56
N VAL A 16 8.78 -29.49 1.56
CA VAL A 16 8.78 -29.07 0.14
C VAL A 16 7.58 -28.17 -0.16
N LEU A 17 6.46 -28.38 0.53
CA LEU A 17 5.22 -27.59 0.39
C LEU A 17 5.30 -26.19 1.03
N THR A 18 6.17 -25.99 2.03
CA THR A 18 6.33 -24.66 2.68
C THR A 18 7.18 -23.69 1.88
N CYS A 19 8.01 -24.17 0.95
CA CYS A 19 8.81 -23.32 0.06
C CYS A 19 8.04 -22.82 -1.17
N SER A 20 6.81 -23.30 -1.41
CA SER A 20 6.00 -22.93 -2.58
C SER A 20 5.24 -21.61 -2.42
N VAL A 21 5.25 -20.98 -1.24
CA VAL A 21 4.41 -19.80 -0.93
C VAL A 21 5.16 -18.47 -1.09
N TRP A 22 6.44 -18.48 -1.47
CA TRP A 22 7.03 -17.31 -2.14
C TRP A 22 6.70 -17.34 -3.63
N GLN A 23 5.40 -17.24 -3.94
CA GLN A 23 5.02 -16.58 -5.18
C GLN A 23 5.42 -15.11 -5.04
N LEU A 24 6.66 -14.80 -5.41
CA LEU A 24 6.97 -13.52 -6.04
C LEU A 24 5.89 -13.36 -7.10
N SER A 25 4.95 -12.46 -6.85
CA SER A 25 3.83 -12.19 -7.75
C SER A 25 4.43 -11.65 -9.03
N GLN A 26 4.79 -12.53 -9.97
CA GLN A 26 5.26 -12.11 -11.27
C GLN A 26 4.04 -11.54 -11.98
N SER A 27 4.02 -10.22 -12.08
CA SER A 27 3.01 -9.47 -12.79
C SER A 27 3.15 -9.77 -14.28
N LEU A 28 2.13 -10.38 -14.87
CA LEU A 28 2.07 -10.58 -16.33
C LEU A 28 1.68 -9.26 -17.02
N PRO A 29 2.23 -8.97 -18.21
CA PRO A 29 1.99 -7.73 -18.93
C PRO A 29 0.53 -7.51 -19.29
N VAL A 30 0.04 -6.28 -19.11
CA VAL A 30 -1.31 -5.83 -19.49
C VAL A 30 -1.21 -4.60 -20.37
N LYS A 31 -1.92 -4.61 -21.51
CA LYS A 31 -1.83 -3.58 -22.55
C LYS A 31 -2.23 -2.18 -22.04
N GLY A 32 -1.28 -1.26 -21.94
CA GLY A 32 -1.53 0.15 -21.57
C GLY A 32 -1.76 1.04 -22.80
N LYS A 33 -2.54 2.13 -22.66
CA LYS A 33 -2.67 3.17 -23.72
C LYS A 33 -1.45 4.09 -23.81
N GLU A 34 -0.77 4.34 -22.69
CA GLU A 34 0.47 5.12 -22.58
C GLU A 34 1.54 4.35 -21.79
N PRO A 35 2.84 4.47 -22.12
CA PRO A 35 3.90 3.79 -21.40
C PRO A 35 4.05 4.35 -19.97
N ILE A 36 4.13 3.47 -18.98
CA ILE A 36 4.49 3.85 -17.62
C ILE A 36 6.00 4.09 -17.55
N THR A 37 6.38 5.29 -17.12
CA THR A 37 7.80 5.67 -16.96
C THR A 37 8.43 4.98 -15.74
N ASP A 38 9.74 4.75 -15.77
CA ASP A 38 10.50 4.23 -14.61
C ASP A 38 10.35 5.12 -13.38
N SER A 39 10.23 6.43 -13.57
CA SER A 39 9.95 7.40 -12.52
C SER A 39 8.60 7.11 -11.83
N CYS A 40 7.55 6.80 -12.59
CA CYS A 40 6.25 6.45 -12.01
C CYS A 40 6.32 5.19 -11.13
N VAL A 41 7.04 4.15 -11.61
CA VAL A 41 7.30 2.93 -10.84
C VAL A 41 8.04 3.25 -9.55
N LEU A 42 9.13 4.03 -9.63
CA LEU A 42 9.94 4.41 -8.47
C LEU A 42 9.13 5.21 -7.45
N HIS A 43 8.30 6.16 -7.89
CA HIS A 43 7.43 6.94 -7.00
C HIS A 43 6.40 6.07 -6.28
N ALA A 44 5.76 5.14 -7.00
CA ALA A 44 4.79 4.22 -6.40
C ALA A 44 5.42 3.31 -5.34
N GLN A 45 6.63 2.79 -5.61
CA GLN A 45 7.38 1.95 -4.67
C GLN A 45 7.84 2.75 -3.44
N THR A 46 8.32 3.98 -3.66
CA THR A 46 8.75 4.88 -2.60
C THR A 46 7.59 5.21 -1.67
N LEU A 47 6.42 5.56 -2.24
CA LEU A 47 5.21 5.83 -1.46
C LEU A 47 4.82 4.63 -0.59
N LEU A 48 4.82 3.42 -1.14
CA LEU A 48 4.50 2.20 -0.38
C LEU A 48 5.49 1.98 0.77
N ARG A 49 6.79 2.16 0.50
CA ARG A 49 7.85 2.04 1.51
C ARG A 49 7.64 3.07 2.63
N SER A 50 7.44 4.34 2.29
CA SER A 50 7.24 5.41 3.28
C SER A 50 6.02 5.17 4.17
N ILE A 51 4.87 4.76 3.60
CA ILE A 51 3.68 4.43 4.39
C ILE A 51 3.96 3.25 5.33
N THR A 52 4.62 2.21 4.81
CA THR A 52 4.97 1.01 5.59
C THR A 52 5.93 1.33 6.73
N GLU A 53 6.92 2.19 6.48
CA GLU A 53 7.86 2.66 7.49
C GLU A 53 7.15 3.47 8.58
N VAL A 54 6.24 4.39 8.22
CA VAL A 54 5.45 5.16 9.20
C VAL A 54 4.57 4.26 10.06
N LEU A 55 3.94 3.24 9.48
CA LEU A 55 3.10 2.28 10.21
C LEU A 55 3.91 1.35 11.13
N ARG A 56 5.14 0.99 10.74
CA ARG A 56 6.01 0.05 11.47
C ARG A 56 6.88 0.74 12.53
N ASN A 57 7.49 1.85 12.17
CA ASN A 57 8.40 2.61 13.01
C ASN A 57 7.63 3.76 13.69
N SER A 58 6.72 3.43 14.62
CA SER A 58 6.12 4.47 15.48
C SER A 58 7.14 5.13 16.43
N THR A 59 8.38 4.65 16.41
CA THR A 59 9.50 5.05 17.27
C THR A 59 10.05 6.43 16.98
N ASP A 60 9.94 6.95 15.75
CA ASP A 60 10.68 8.18 15.39
C ASP A 60 10.02 9.46 15.94
N ARG A 61 8.71 9.45 16.27
CA ARG A 61 7.98 10.67 16.69
C ARG A 61 6.77 10.48 17.62
N ASN A 62 6.67 9.40 18.40
CA ASN A 62 5.49 9.14 19.26
C ASN A 62 4.12 9.13 18.53
N LEU A 63 4.09 9.13 17.18
CA LEU A 63 2.90 9.38 16.37
C LEU A 63 1.77 8.37 16.67
N PHE A 64 2.16 7.12 16.95
CA PHE A 64 1.26 6.05 17.35
C PHE A 64 1.68 5.44 18.70
N SER A 65 2.27 6.24 19.60
CA SER A 65 2.63 5.75 20.93
C SER A 65 1.39 5.21 21.66
N GLY A 66 1.48 3.96 22.12
CA GLY A 66 0.37 3.22 22.73
C GLY A 66 -0.64 2.64 21.73
N ILE A 67 -0.37 2.68 20.42
CA ILE A 67 -1.22 2.14 19.35
C ILE A 67 -0.39 1.19 18.49
N ASP A 68 -0.72 -0.09 18.53
CA ASP A 68 -0.20 -1.06 17.56
C ASP A 68 -1.04 -0.98 16.28
N CYS A 69 -0.55 -0.25 15.29
CA CYS A 69 -1.21 -0.09 14.00
C CYS A 69 -1.36 -1.38 13.21
N MET A 70 -0.49 -2.37 13.43
CA MET A 70 -0.60 -3.64 12.74
C MET A 70 -1.78 -4.46 13.27
N ALA A 71 -2.11 -4.32 14.56
CA ALA A 71 -3.28 -4.95 15.19
C ALA A 71 -4.61 -4.23 14.91
N GLN A 72 -4.61 -2.96 14.49
CA GLN A 72 -5.84 -2.21 14.24
C GLN A 72 -6.53 -2.62 12.93
N ASN A 73 -7.85 -2.48 12.85
CA ASN A 73 -8.58 -2.53 11.57
C ASN A 73 -8.17 -1.36 10.66
N MET A 74 -8.48 -1.45 9.37
CA MET A 74 -8.23 -0.36 8.43
C MET A 74 -9.51 0.42 8.08
N VAL A 75 -9.35 1.70 7.74
CA VAL A 75 -10.39 2.52 7.12
C VAL A 75 -10.02 2.71 5.66
N LEU A 76 -10.89 2.26 4.75
CA LEU A 76 -10.70 2.37 3.32
C LEU A 76 -11.52 3.54 2.75
N ASN A 77 -10.98 4.20 1.72
CA ASN A 77 -11.79 5.04 0.85
C ASN A 77 -12.78 4.17 0.07
N MET A 78 -14.08 4.39 0.30
CA MET A 78 -15.17 3.67 -0.37
C MET A 78 -15.80 4.47 -1.52
N GLU A 79 -15.30 5.67 -1.82
CA GLU A 79 -15.77 6.49 -2.96
C GLU A 79 -15.29 5.94 -4.32
N THR A 80 -14.37 4.98 -4.31
CA THR A 80 -13.76 4.37 -5.49
C THR A 80 -13.95 2.86 -5.48
N ASN A 81 -13.92 2.26 -6.67
CA ASN A 81 -14.00 0.81 -6.85
C ASN A 81 -12.68 0.23 -7.36
N THR A 82 -11.56 0.88 -7.02
CA THR A 82 -10.20 0.61 -7.52
C THR A 82 -9.85 -0.88 -7.60
N PRO A 83 -10.04 -1.73 -6.57
CA PRO A 83 -9.67 -3.14 -6.68
C PRO A 83 -10.44 -3.88 -7.78
N SER A 84 -11.73 -3.59 -7.94
CA SER A 84 -12.57 -4.26 -8.93
C SER A 84 -12.33 -3.73 -10.33
N VAL A 85 -12.19 -2.41 -10.49
CA VAL A 85 -12.02 -1.76 -11.80
C VAL A 85 -10.61 -1.96 -12.36
N CYS A 86 -9.62 -2.11 -11.47
CA CYS A 86 -8.22 -2.37 -11.83
C CYS A 86 -7.85 -3.86 -11.81
N SER A 87 -8.81 -4.76 -11.53
CA SER A 87 -8.53 -6.19 -11.64
C SER A 87 -8.31 -6.55 -13.11
N PRO A 88 -7.22 -7.26 -13.44
CA PRO A 88 -7.00 -7.73 -14.80
C PRO A 88 -8.11 -8.71 -15.19
N GLU A 89 -8.77 -8.50 -16.34
CA GLU A 89 -9.74 -9.45 -16.86
C GLU A 89 -9.00 -10.62 -17.50
N VAL A 90 -9.26 -11.83 -17.03
CA VAL A 90 -8.80 -13.07 -17.65
C VAL A 90 -9.82 -13.44 -18.72
N SER A 91 -9.47 -13.33 -19.99
CA SER A 91 -10.31 -13.89 -21.05
C SER A 91 -10.26 -15.41 -20.97
N ALA A 92 -11.41 -16.06 -20.80
CA ALA A 92 -11.53 -17.52 -20.69
C ALA A 92 -11.46 -18.24 -22.04
N GLU A 93 -11.06 -17.55 -23.12
CA GLU A 93 -11.05 -18.13 -24.46
C GLU A 93 -9.63 -18.21 -25.04
N THR A 94 -9.28 -19.46 -25.35
CA THR A 94 -8.20 -19.96 -26.20
C THR A 94 -6.77 -20.00 -25.66
N THR A 95 -6.29 -21.25 -25.59
CA THR A 95 -4.93 -21.73 -25.48
C THR A 95 -3.91 -20.91 -26.30
N SER A 96 -2.84 -20.48 -25.62
CA SER A 96 -1.49 -20.16 -26.12
C SER A 96 -1.03 -18.70 -26.12
N ASP A 97 -1.84 -17.70 -25.82
CA ASP A 97 -1.33 -16.36 -25.49
C ASP A 97 -2.35 -15.63 -24.61
N THR A 98 -2.12 -15.64 -23.29
CA THR A 98 -3.02 -15.00 -22.31
C THR A 98 -2.90 -13.49 -22.42
N LEU A 99 -3.58 -12.89 -23.40
CA LEU A 99 -3.65 -11.45 -23.59
C LEU A 99 -4.63 -10.88 -22.55
N PHE A 100 -4.12 -10.29 -21.48
CA PHE A 100 -4.95 -9.56 -20.52
C PHE A 100 -5.57 -8.33 -21.20
N SER A 101 -6.85 -8.06 -20.89
CA SER A 101 -7.56 -6.87 -21.39
C SER A 101 -6.80 -5.60 -20.99
N PRO A 102 -6.70 -4.57 -21.87
CA PRO A 102 -6.06 -3.32 -21.52
C PRO A 102 -6.66 -2.70 -20.26
N ILE A 103 -5.83 -2.03 -19.45
CA ILE A 103 -6.28 -1.40 -18.21
C ILE A 103 -7.31 -0.31 -18.55
N LYS A 104 -8.48 -0.40 -17.89
CA LYS A 104 -9.60 0.52 -18.13
C LYS A 104 -9.23 1.95 -17.71
N ASP A 105 -9.67 2.95 -18.48
CA ASP A 105 -9.48 4.37 -18.12
C ASP A 105 -10.11 4.71 -16.75
N SER A 106 -11.18 3.97 -16.39
CA SER A 106 -11.82 4.04 -15.07
C SER A 106 -10.90 3.60 -13.94
N CYS A 107 -9.97 2.66 -14.18
CA CYS A 107 -8.97 2.25 -13.18
C CYS A 107 -8.01 3.41 -12.88
N MET A 108 -7.48 4.07 -13.92
CA MET A 108 -6.60 5.23 -13.74
C MET A 108 -7.30 6.38 -13.02
N THR A 109 -8.57 6.61 -13.37
CA THR A 109 -9.41 7.64 -12.74
C THR A 109 -9.60 7.36 -11.24
N ASP A 110 -9.93 6.13 -10.87
CA ASP A 110 -10.15 5.74 -9.48
C ASP A 110 -8.85 5.73 -8.66
N MET A 111 -7.72 5.32 -9.24
CA MET A 111 -6.40 5.46 -8.61
C MET A 111 -6.07 6.92 -8.29
N LYS A 112 -6.33 7.84 -9.22
CA LYS A 112 -6.09 9.28 -8.99
C LYS A 112 -7.00 9.83 -7.88
N LYS A 113 -8.26 9.40 -7.84
CA LYS A 113 -9.19 9.78 -6.76
C LYS A 113 -8.72 9.26 -5.40
N ASP A 114 -8.26 8.01 -5.32
CA ASP A 114 -7.69 7.45 -4.09
C ASP A 114 -6.48 8.25 -3.62
N LEU A 115 -5.50 8.51 -4.49
CA LEU A 115 -4.32 9.30 -4.13
C LEU A 115 -4.69 10.71 -3.63
N ASN A 116 -5.63 11.38 -4.30
CA ASN A 116 -6.10 12.71 -3.90
C ASN A 116 -6.86 12.68 -2.57
N HIS A 117 -7.66 11.64 -2.31
CA HIS A 117 -8.36 11.46 -1.04
C HIS A 117 -7.36 11.38 0.13
N TYR A 118 -6.36 10.51 0.02
CA TYR A 118 -5.35 10.35 1.08
C TYR A 118 -4.45 11.59 1.21
N TYR A 119 -4.12 12.27 0.11
CA TYR A 119 -3.39 13.55 0.17
C TYR A 119 -4.15 14.59 0.98
N LYS A 120 -5.45 14.80 0.71
CA LYS A 120 -6.28 15.75 1.46
C LYS A 120 -6.39 15.38 2.93
N PHE A 121 -6.57 14.08 3.23
CA PHE A 121 -6.63 13.59 4.61
C PHE A 121 -5.34 13.91 5.37
N LEU A 122 -4.17 13.67 4.75
CA LEU A 122 -2.87 13.93 5.38
C LEU A 122 -2.57 15.42 5.53
N ALA A 123 -2.92 16.24 4.53
CA ALA A 123 -2.71 17.69 4.56
C ALA A 123 -3.55 18.39 5.64
N ALA A 124 -4.75 17.88 5.93
CA ALA A 124 -5.60 18.41 7.01
C ALA A 124 -5.04 18.17 8.42
N HIS A 125 -3.99 17.34 8.56
CA HIS A 125 -3.40 16.99 9.86
C HIS A 125 -2.13 17.80 10.21
N SER A 126 -1.73 18.78 9.39
CA SER A 126 -0.46 19.51 9.53
C SER A 126 -0.53 20.97 10.02
N ASP A 127 -1.66 21.43 10.55
CA ASP A 127 -1.86 22.86 10.86
C ASP A 127 -1.57 23.25 12.33
N SER A 128 -0.48 24.00 12.57
CA SER A 128 -0.45 25.03 13.62
C SER A 128 0.71 26.02 13.40
N LEU A 129 0.39 27.26 12.99
CA LEU A 129 1.33 28.39 13.00
C LEU A 129 0.54 29.73 13.03
N LEU A 130 0.31 30.28 14.23
CA LEU A 130 -0.30 31.60 14.43
C LEU A 130 0.72 32.58 15.02
N GLY A 131 0.99 33.64 14.25
CA GLY A 131 2.11 34.55 14.42
C GLY A 131 1.87 35.79 15.28
N GLN A 132 2.99 36.20 15.88
CA GLN A 132 3.59 37.55 15.81
C GLN A 132 3.24 38.68 16.79
N THR A 133 2.43 38.53 17.85
CA THR A 133 2.28 39.65 18.83
C THR A 133 2.34 39.27 20.32
N VAL A 134 2.44 37.98 20.65
CA VAL A 134 2.31 37.49 22.04
C VAL A 134 3.60 36.85 22.57
N LEU A 135 4.77 37.11 21.98
CA LEU A 135 5.98 36.28 22.13
C LEU A 135 6.51 36.02 23.56
N PRO A 136 6.39 36.92 24.56
CA PRO A 136 6.80 36.60 25.92
C PRO A 136 5.81 35.66 26.65
N SER A 137 4.50 35.95 26.55
CA SER A 137 3.44 35.11 27.15
C SER A 137 3.21 33.81 26.38
N LEU A 138 3.51 33.82 25.08
CA LEU A 138 3.48 32.64 24.22
C LEU A 138 4.64 31.70 24.57
N ARG A 139 5.78 32.15 25.10
CA ARG A 139 6.88 31.26 25.51
C ARG A 139 6.50 30.39 26.70
N GLU A 140 5.92 30.99 27.74
CA GLU A 140 5.40 30.24 28.90
C GLU A 140 4.21 29.36 28.51
N LEU A 141 3.33 29.84 27.60
CA LEU A 141 2.24 29.03 27.07
C LEU A 141 2.74 27.93 26.13
N MET A 142 3.81 28.10 25.36
CA MET A 142 4.39 27.09 24.45
C MET A 142 5.23 26.06 25.19
N GLU A 143 5.80 26.40 26.35
CA GLU A 143 6.39 25.41 27.26
C GLU A 143 5.30 24.62 28.00
N ALA A 144 4.12 25.22 28.24
CA ALA A 144 2.91 24.52 28.72
C ALA A 144 2.07 23.85 27.60
N ALA A 145 2.26 24.25 26.34
CA ALA A 145 1.53 23.81 25.14
C ALA A 145 2.50 23.36 24.04
N ALA A 146 3.53 22.62 24.42
CA ALA A 146 4.34 21.86 23.49
C ALA A 146 3.40 20.85 22.79
N ASP A 147 3.11 21.12 21.50
CA ASP A 147 2.17 20.41 20.64
C ASP A 147 0.70 20.44 21.10
N ARG A 148 -0.23 20.72 20.18
CA ARG A 148 -1.55 20.08 20.28
C ARG A 148 -1.30 18.60 20.05
N ALA A 149 -0.83 17.88 21.07
CA ALA A 149 -0.59 16.45 20.99
C ALA A 149 -1.88 15.82 20.46
N SER A 150 -1.79 15.20 19.28
CA SER A 150 -2.95 14.55 18.68
C SER A 150 -3.55 13.59 19.69
N THR A 151 -4.85 13.72 19.90
CA THR A 151 -5.59 12.88 20.84
C THR A 151 -5.36 11.41 20.49
N TYR A 152 -5.54 10.51 21.46
CA TYR A 152 -5.45 9.07 21.17
C TYR A 152 -6.37 8.68 20.00
N ASP A 153 -7.59 9.22 19.95
CA ASP A 153 -8.55 8.93 18.89
C ASP A 153 -8.13 9.51 17.53
N GLU A 154 -7.56 10.72 17.49
CA GLU A 154 -7.00 11.29 16.25
C GLU A 154 -5.85 10.44 15.72
N ARG A 155 -4.93 10.01 16.61
CA ARG A 155 -3.80 9.13 16.27
C ARG A 155 -4.28 7.75 15.82
N LEU A 156 -5.28 7.20 16.49
CA LEU A 156 -5.89 5.91 16.15
C LEU A 156 -6.58 6.01 14.79
N ASN A 157 -7.31 7.09 14.52
CA ASN A 157 -7.95 7.30 13.23
C ASN A 157 -6.91 7.42 12.11
N LEU A 158 -5.87 8.25 12.30
CA LEU A 158 -4.76 8.40 11.36
C LEU A 158 -4.11 7.04 11.06
N CYS A 159 -3.84 6.25 12.10
CA CYS A 159 -3.30 4.90 12.01
C CYS A 159 -4.17 3.97 11.13
N LYS A 160 -5.49 3.94 11.38
CA LYS A 160 -6.43 3.12 10.60
C LYS A 160 -6.53 3.56 9.13
N VAL A 161 -6.51 4.87 8.88
CA VAL A 161 -6.56 5.44 7.52
C VAL A 161 -5.25 5.17 6.77
N LEU A 162 -4.09 5.32 7.41
CA LEU A 162 -2.79 4.96 6.81
C LEU A 162 -2.70 3.47 6.49
N LYS A 163 -3.26 2.60 7.33
CA LYS A 163 -3.35 1.17 7.03
C LYS A 163 -4.21 0.91 5.78
N GLY A 164 -5.33 1.62 5.63
CA GLY A 164 -6.13 1.57 4.41
C GLY A 164 -5.37 2.10 3.18
N PHE A 165 -4.61 3.19 3.36
CA PHE A 165 -3.78 3.76 2.31
C PHE A 165 -2.68 2.79 1.87
N GLN A 166 -2.04 2.08 2.80
CA GLN A 166 -1.07 1.04 2.49
C GLN A 166 -1.68 -0.02 1.56
N VAL A 167 -2.87 -0.54 1.88
CA VAL A 167 -3.56 -1.54 1.05
C VAL A 167 -3.92 -1.01 -0.34
N ARG A 168 -4.41 0.23 -0.43
CA ARG A 168 -4.67 0.90 -1.72
C ARG A 168 -3.37 1.08 -2.53
N THR A 169 -2.29 1.46 -1.87
CA THR A 169 -0.97 1.68 -2.50
C THR A 169 -0.36 0.37 -3.01
N ILE A 170 -0.57 -0.75 -2.32
CA ILE A 170 -0.21 -2.08 -2.83
C ILE A 170 -0.95 -2.37 -4.15
N THR A 171 -2.26 -2.09 -4.18
CA THR A 171 -3.08 -2.28 -5.40
C THR A 171 -2.54 -1.41 -6.55
N ILE A 172 -2.28 -0.13 -6.29
CA ILE A 172 -1.69 0.80 -7.25
C ILE A 172 -0.34 0.30 -7.79
N ASN A 173 0.55 -0.16 -6.91
CA ASN A 173 1.87 -0.69 -7.32
C ASN A 173 1.74 -1.92 -8.23
N ARG A 174 0.77 -2.81 -7.96
CA ARG A 174 0.50 -3.98 -8.82
C ARG A 174 0.05 -3.55 -10.22
N VAL A 175 -0.89 -2.61 -10.29
CA VAL A 175 -1.38 -2.04 -11.56
C VAL A 175 -0.24 -1.44 -12.37
N ILE A 176 0.59 -0.60 -11.73
CA ILE A 176 1.76 0.01 -12.36
C ILE A 176 2.75 -1.07 -12.87
N GLY A 177 2.96 -2.15 -12.11
CA GLY A 177 3.78 -3.28 -12.52
C GLY A 177 3.24 -4.01 -13.75
N TYR A 178 1.91 -4.23 -13.83
CA TYR A 178 1.26 -4.81 -14.99
C TYR A 178 1.44 -3.95 -16.25
N MET A 179 1.36 -2.64 -16.11
CA MET A 179 1.57 -1.71 -17.23
C MET A 179 3.04 -1.65 -17.67
N LYS A 180 3.99 -1.74 -16.74
CA LYS A 180 5.43 -1.65 -17.05
C LYS A 180 5.96 -2.90 -17.74
N SER A 181 5.43 -4.07 -17.39
CA SER A 181 5.80 -5.33 -18.05
C SER A 181 5.36 -5.38 -19.52
N ASP A 182 4.27 -4.70 -19.89
CA ASP A 182 3.81 -4.59 -21.30
C ASP A 182 4.82 -3.90 -22.21
N GLU A 183 5.54 -2.89 -21.70
CA GLU A 183 6.54 -2.14 -22.48
C GLU A 183 7.72 -3.02 -22.93
N HIS A 184 8.12 -4.00 -22.11
CA HIS A 184 9.25 -4.88 -22.41
C HIS A 184 8.88 -6.05 -23.33
N THR A 185 7.59 -6.22 -23.64
CA THR A 185 7.08 -7.33 -24.46
C THR A 185 6.71 -6.87 -25.89
N LYS A 186 6.96 -5.60 -26.23
CA LYS A 186 6.88 -5.05 -27.61
C LYS A 186 8.23 -5.14 -28.30
#